data_AF-A0A183EPT4-F1
#
_entry.id   AF-A0A183EPT4-F1
#
_cell.length_a   1.000
_cell.length_b   1.000
_cell.length_c   1.000
_cell.angle_alpha   90.00
_cell.angle_beta   90.00
_cell.angle_gamma   90.00
#
_symmetry.space_group_name_H-M   'P 1'
#
loop_
_entity.id
_entity.type
_entity.pdbx_description
1 polymer ?
#
loop_
_entity_poly.entity_id
_entity_poly.type
_entity_poly.pdbx_seq_one_letter_code
_entity_poly.pdbx_strand_id
1 'polypeptide(L)'
;MAKRSVLEIESSLAQTLLQAADETDFITAFESLKWMSISSIDFQIRILPQRALTSFLKMLLVVLRSHRDFELVQSYLAAFLRIHRNKLWTSDAEAEDLEKTLDELRNELRSSWERMDQLLLDNASMIQWIKTALL
;
A
#
# COMPACT_ATOMS: atom_id res chain seq x y z
N MET A 1 36.59 -5.88 -20.64
CA MET A 1 35.19 -5.98 -21.09
C MET A 1 34.37 -6.67 -20.01
N ALA A 2 33.92 -5.93 -19.00
CA ALA A 2 32.94 -6.40 -18.04
C ALA A 2 31.62 -5.73 -18.39
N LYS A 3 30.90 -6.29 -19.36
CA LYS A 3 29.45 -6.13 -19.45
C LYS A 3 28.86 -6.83 -18.23
N ARG A 4 29.04 -6.26 -17.03
CA ARG A 4 28.08 -6.44 -15.93
C ARG A 4 26.87 -5.68 -16.40
N SER A 5 26.08 -6.38 -17.19
CA SER A 5 24.68 -6.16 -17.32
C SER A 5 24.13 -5.64 -16.01
N VAL A 6 23.76 -4.37 -16.02
CA VAL A 6 22.60 -3.83 -15.32
C VAL A 6 21.36 -4.55 -15.89
N LEU A 7 21.35 -5.88 -15.84
CA LEU A 7 20.17 -6.72 -15.96
C LEU A 7 19.51 -6.52 -14.61
N GLU A 8 18.57 -5.58 -14.56
CA GLU A 8 17.25 -5.83 -14.00
C GLU A 8 17.23 -7.01 -13.03
N ILE A 9 17.76 -6.82 -11.82
CA ILE A 9 17.29 -7.64 -10.69
C ILE A 9 15.93 -7.06 -10.37
N GLU A 10 14.95 -7.40 -11.22
CA GLU A 10 13.55 -7.19 -10.88
C GLU A 10 13.32 -7.89 -9.56
N SER A 11 12.82 -7.14 -8.61
CA SER A 11 12.48 -7.70 -7.31
C SER A 11 11.37 -8.74 -7.51
N SER A 12 11.38 -9.80 -6.69
CA SER A 12 10.31 -10.81 -6.73
C SER A 12 8.92 -10.19 -6.57
N LEU A 13 8.82 -9.11 -5.79
CA LEU A 13 7.61 -8.30 -5.65
C LEU A 13 7.25 -7.62 -6.98
N ALA A 14 8.19 -6.93 -7.63
CA ALA A 14 7.96 -6.24 -8.90
C ALA A 14 7.45 -7.20 -9.99
N GLN A 15 8.05 -8.39 -10.09
CA GLN A 15 7.62 -9.40 -11.05
C GLN A 15 6.19 -9.86 -10.77
N THR A 16 5.86 -10.14 -9.51
CA THR A 16 4.50 -10.57 -9.11
C THR A 16 3.47 -9.48 -9.41
N LEU A 17 3.79 -8.22 -9.13
CA LEU A 17 2.90 -7.08 -9.38
C LEU A 17 2.64 -6.79 -10.86
N LEU A 18 3.64 -7.04 -11.72
CA LEU A 18 3.51 -6.86 -13.17
C LEU A 18 2.75 -8.00 -13.84
N GLN A 19 2.73 -9.18 -13.21
CA GLN A 19 1.99 -10.36 -13.69
C GLN A 19 0.58 -10.47 -13.11
N ALA A 20 0.27 -9.71 -12.06
CA ALA A 20 -1.04 -9.71 -11.42
C ALA A 20 -2.13 -9.22 -12.38
N ALA A 21 -3.14 -10.06 -12.60
CA ALA A 21 -4.30 -9.74 -13.42
C ALA A 21 -5.55 -9.54 -12.55
N ASP A 22 -5.69 -10.33 -11.48
CA ASP A 22 -6.87 -10.37 -10.64
C ASP A 22 -6.58 -9.94 -9.19
N GLU A 23 -7.63 -9.65 -8.42
CA GLU A 23 -7.52 -9.29 -7.00
C GLU A 23 -6.80 -10.35 -6.16
N THR A 24 -6.95 -11.64 -6.52
CA THR A 24 -6.27 -12.76 -5.83
C THR A 24 -4.76 -12.70 -5.99
N ASP A 25 -4.26 -12.24 -7.13
CA ASP A 25 -2.83 -12.10 -7.38
C ASP A 25 -2.24 -10.99 -6.53
N PHE A 26 -2.97 -9.86 -6.43
CA PHE A 26 -2.61 -8.75 -5.57
C PHE A 26 -2.61 -9.14 -4.09
N ILE A 27 -3.59 -9.89 -3.62
CA ILE A 27 -3.61 -10.40 -2.24
C ILE A 27 -2.40 -11.31 -1.99
N THR A 28 -2.07 -12.18 -2.94
CA THR A 28 -0.91 -13.08 -2.84
C THR A 28 0.41 -12.30 -2.81
N ALA A 29 0.55 -11.27 -3.65
CA ALA A 29 1.71 -10.38 -3.64
C ALA A 29 1.87 -9.68 -2.29
N PHE A 30 0.77 -9.19 -1.71
CA PHE A 30 0.77 -8.55 -0.40
C PHE A 30 1.16 -9.51 0.72
N GLU A 31 0.58 -10.71 0.75
CA GLU A 31 0.93 -11.74 1.74
C GLU A 31 2.41 -12.13 1.64
N SER A 32 2.95 -12.29 0.41
CA SER A 32 4.37 -12.53 0.22
C SER A 32 5.24 -11.43 0.84
N LEU A 33 4.87 -10.16 0.65
CA LEU A 33 5.57 -9.02 1.23
C LEU A 33 5.46 -8.97 2.76
N LYS A 34 4.26 -9.23 3.28
CA LYS A 34 3.93 -9.22 4.72
C LYS A 34 4.77 -10.17 5.55
N TRP A 35 5.12 -11.34 5.00
CA TRP A 35 5.92 -12.35 5.69
C TRP A 35 7.44 -12.13 5.58
N MET A 36 7.88 -11.07 4.90
CA MET A 36 9.30 -10.73 4.82
C MET A 36 9.82 -10.00 6.07
N SER A 37 11.14 -10.01 6.26
CA SER A 37 11.77 -9.17 7.29
C SER A 37 11.58 -7.67 6.98
N ILE A 38 11.59 -6.81 8.00
CA ILE A 38 11.45 -5.35 7.82
C ILE A 38 12.48 -4.80 6.83
N SER A 39 13.74 -5.25 6.92
CA SER A 39 14.81 -4.85 6.00
C SER A 39 14.53 -5.28 4.56
N SER A 40 13.97 -6.48 4.39
CA SER A 40 13.57 -6.99 3.08
C SER A 40 12.40 -6.18 2.52
N ILE A 41 11.41 -5.81 3.34
CA ILE A 41 10.27 -4.97 2.92
C ILE A 41 10.77 -3.59 2.45
N ASP A 42 11.62 -2.91 3.24
CA ASP A 42 12.19 -1.60 2.83
C ASP A 42 12.95 -1.72 1.52
N PHE A 43 13.76 -2.77 1.36
CA PHE A 43 14.48 -3.03 0.13
C PHE A 43 13.53 -3.21 -1.06
N GLN A 44 12.54 -4.10 -0.95
CA GLN A 44 11.57 -4.38 -2.01
C GLN A 44 10.82 -3.12 -2.44
N ILE A 45 10.32 -2.33 -1.48
CA ILE A 45 9.63 -1.07 -1.77
C ILE A 45 10.59 -0.11 -2.46
N ARG A 46 11.84 0.02 -2.01
CA ARG A 46 12.81 0.99 -2.54
C ARG A 46 13.21 0.72 -3.99
N ILE A 47 13.35 -0.54 -4.36
CA ILE A 47 13.81 -0.94 -5.70
C ILE A 47 12.69 -1.11 -6.72
N LEU A 48 11.43 -0.81 -6.36
CA LEU A 48 10.30 -0.91 -7.28
C LEU A 48 10.56 -0.10 -8.57
N PRO A 49 10.42 -0.72 -9.75
CA PRO A 49 10.54 -0.03 -11.03
C PRO A 49 9.31 0.84 -11.29
N GLN A 50 9.45 1.87 -12.14
CA GLN A 50 8.39 2.83 -12.45
C GLN A 50 7.08 2.17 -12.89
N ARG A 51 7.18 1.21 -13.82
CA ARG A 51 6.03 0.44 -14.35
C ARG A 51 5.27 -0.40 -13.30
N ALA A 52 5.86 -0.66 -12.13
CA ALA A 52 5.22 -1.43 -11.07
C ALA A 52 4.58 -0.53 -9.99
N LEU A 53 4.76 0.79 -10.07
CA LEU A 53 4.26 1.73 -9.06
C LEU A 53 2.72 1.73 -9.01
N THR A 54 2.07 1.79 -10.17
CA THR A 54 0.60 1.75 -10.27
C THR A 54 0.05 0.41 -9.78
N SER A 55 0.66 -0.72 -10.19
CA SER A 55 0.28 -2.05 -9.68
C SER A 55 0.48 -2.18 -8.16
N PHE A 56 1.52 -1.57 -7.59
CA PHE A 56 1.71 -1.56 -6.13
C PHE A 56 0.57 -0.81 -5.42
N LEU A 57 0.12 0.32 -5.96
CA LEU A 57 -1.03 1.05 -5.41
C LEU A 57 -2.34 0.26 -5.54
N LYS A 58 -2.54 -0.43 -6.68
CA LYS A 58 -3.67 -1.35 -6.88
C LYS A 58 -3.66 -2.48 -5.85
N MET A 59 -2.50 -3.06 -5.58
CA MET A 59 -2.34 -4.07 -4.54
C MET A 59 -2.82 -3.56 -3.17
N LEU A 60 -2.37 -2.37 -2.77
CA LEU A 60 -2.79 -1.77 -1.50
C LEU A 60 -4.30 -1.47 -1.46
N LEU A 61 -4.87 -1.00 -2.58
CA LEU A 61 -6.30 -0.76 -2.71
C LEU A 61 -7.13 -2.05 -2.51
N VAL A 62 -6.74 -3.15 -3.16
CA VAL A 62 -7.40 -4.45 -3.04
C VAL A 62 -7.38 -4.94 -1.58
N VAL A 63 -6.23 -4.85 -0.91
CA VAL A 63 -6.09 -5.28 0.48
C VAL A 63 -6.91 -4.38 1.41
N LEU A 64 -6.90 -3.07 1.18
CA LEU A 64 -7.69 -2.12 1.97
C LEU A 64 -9.20 -2.40 1.87
N ARG A 65 -9.71 -2.70 0.67
CA ARG A 65 -11.11 -3.11 0.44
C ARG A 65 -11.48 -4.40 1.15
N SER A 66 -10.50 -5.27 1.44
CA SER A 66 -10.75 -6.47 2.25
C SER A 66 -10.93 -6.18 3.75
N HIS A 67 -10.76 -4.91 4.17
CA HIS A 67 -10.83 -4.48 5.57
C HIS A 67 -9.89 -5.24 6.52
N ARG A 68 -8.76 -5.72 6.00
CA ARG A 68 -7.70 -6.41 6.77
C ARG A 68 -6.39 -5.65 6.63
N ASP A 69 -5.49 -5.92 7.58
CA ASP A 69 -4.12 -5.40 7.56
C ASP A 69 -4.02 -3.88 7.38
N PHE A 70 -5.00 -3.13 7.91
CA PHE A 70 -5.13 -1.68 7.72
C PHE A 70 -3.84 -0.93 8.05
N GLU A 71 -3.28 -1.17 9.24
CA GLU A 71 -2.04 -0.52 9.70
C GLU A 71 -0.85 -0.83 8.79
N LEU A 72 -0.80 -2.05 8.25
CA LEU A 72 0.27 -2.47 7.35
C LEU A 72 0.13 -1.78 5.99
N VAL A 73 -1.09 -1.70 5.46
CA VAL A 73 -1.41 -0.92 4.25
C VAL A 73 -0.99 0.54 4.42
N GLN A 74 -1.33 1.19 5.55
CA GLN A 74 -0.91 2.57 5.83
C GLN A 74 0.61 2.70 5.86
N SER A 75 1.29 1.76 6.53
CA SER A 75 2.75 1.78 6.68
C SER A 75 3.46 1.61 5.33
N TYR A 76 2.99 0.69 4.50
CA TYR A 76 3.52 0.46 3.15
C TYR A 76 3.26 1.64 2.23
N LEU A 77 2.05 2.21 2.27
CA LEU A 77 1.72 3.40 1.49
C LEU A 77 2.61 4.59 1.87
N ALA A 78 2.80 4.83 3.17
CA ALA A 78 3.65 5.92 3.65
C ALA A 78 5.12 5.73 3.21
N ALA A 79 5.66 4.51 3.33
CA ALA A 79 7.00 4.19 2.87
C ALA A 79 7.15 4.38 1.36
N PHE A 80 6.18 3.87 0.59
CA PHE A 80 6.12 3.98 -0.86
C PHE A 80 6.11 5.44 -1.33
N LEU A 81 5.20 6.26 -0.80
CA LEU A 81 5.07 7.68 -1.18
C LEU A 81 6.33 8.46 -0.82
N ARG A 82 6.93 8.17 0.35
CA ARG A 82 8.18 8.80 0.76
C ARG A 82 9.33 8.53 -0.23
N ILE A 83 9.37 7.32 -0.81
CA ILE A 83 10.45 6.92 -1.73
C ILE A 83 10.15 7.37 -3.17
N HIS A 84 8.92 7.20 -3.65
CA HIS A 84 8.60 7.28 -5.09
C HIS A 84 7.81 8.52 -5.51
N ARG A 85 7.45 9.43 -4.59
CA ARG A 85 6.64 10.64 -4.92
C ARG A 85 7.12 11.41 -6.14
N ASN A 86 8.43 11.53 -6.35
CA ASN A 86 8.97 12.33 -7.45
C ASN A 86 8.73 11.63 -8.79
N LYS A 87 8.80 10.29 -8.81
CA LYS A 87 8.68 9.51 -10.04
C LYS A 87 7.23 9.31 -10.46
N LEU A 88 6.29 9.31 -9.51
CA LEU A 88 4.85 9.20 -9.80
C LEU A 88 4.37 10.28 -10.78
N TRP A 89 4.87 11.51 -10.65
CA TRP A 89 4.43 12.65 -11.45
C TRP A 89 5.18 12.84 -12.78
N THR A 90 6.12 11.97 -13.13
CA THR A 90 6.97 12.15 -14.33
C THR A 90 6.51 11.32 -15.53
N SER A 91 5.52 10.44 -15.37
CA SER A 91 5.14 9.45 -16.40
C SER A 91 3.83 9.82 -17.09
N ASP A 92 3.91 10.34 -18.31
CA ASP A 92 2.72 10.70 -19.12
C ASP A 92 1.97 9.47 -19.68
N ALA A 93 2.64 8.33 -19.87
CA ALA A 93 2.06 7.19 -20.58
C ALA A 93 1.03 6.37 -19.76
N GLU A 94 1.06 6.47 -18.43
CA GLU A 94 0.17 5.73 -17.51
C GLU A 94 -0.61 6.69 -16.57
N ALA A 95 -0.64 7.98 -16.91
CA ALA A 95 -1.15 9.01 -16.02
C ALA A 95 -2.63 8.81 -15.66
N GLU A 96 -3.46 8.39 -16.62
CA GLU A 96 -4.90 8.19 -16.43
C GLU A 96 -5.22 7.01 -15.49
N ASP A 97 -4.56 5.86 -15.67
CA ASP A 97 -4.74 4.69 -14.80
C ASP A 97 -4.21 4.94 -13.39
N LEU A 98 -3.11 5.68 -13.27
CA LEU A 98 -2.56 6.11 -12.00
C LEU A 98 -3.50 7.08 -11.27
N GLU A 99 -4.02 8.10 -11.96
CA GLU A 99 -4.94 9.09 -11.38
C GLU A 99 -6.21 8.40 -10.86
N LYS A 100 -6.81 7.52 -11.67
CA LYS A 100 -7.97 6.72 -11.24
C LYS A 100 -7.66 5.87 -10.02
N THR A 101 -6.52 5.18 -10.02
CA THR A 101 -6.10 4.33 -8.90
C THR A 101 -5.91 5.15 -7.61
N LEU A 102 -5.29 6.34 -7.71
CA LEU A 102 -5.08 7.23 -6.58
C LEU A 102 -6.40 7.79 -6.04
N ASP A 103 -7.34 8.12 -6.91
CA ASP A 103 -8.67 8.60 -6.51
C ASP A 103 -9.47 7.51 -5.78
N GLU A 104 -9.47 6.28 -6.31
CA GLU A 104 -10.10 5.13 -5.65
C GLU A 104 -9.45 4.85 -4.30
N LEU A 105 -8.12 4.80 -4.24
CA LEU A 105 -7.37 4.58 -3.00
C LEU A 105 -7.65 5.66 -1.95
N ARG A 106 -7.68 6.94 -2.35
CA ARG A 106 -8.02 8.05 -1.46
C ARG A 106 -9.42 7.90 -0.88
N ASN A 107 -10.39 7.54 -1.71
CA ASN A 107 -11.78 7.40 -1.28
C ASN A 107 -11.94 6.24 -0.29
N GLU A 108 -11.32 5.09 -0.55
CA GLU A 108 -11.37 3.94 0.37
C GLU A 108 -10.61 4.18 1.67
N LEU A 109 -9.48 4.89 1.62
CA LEU A 109 -8.74 5.31 2.80
C LEU A 109 -9.61 6.21 3.68
N ARG A 110 -10.28 7.20 3.09
CA ARG A 110 -11.17 8.10 3.82
C ARG A 110 -12.29 7.34 4.51
N SER A 111 -13.01 6.49 3.78
CA SER A 111 -14.10 5.66 4.32
C SER A 111 -13.62 4.76 5.46
N SER A 112 -12.44 4.13 5.29
CA SER A 112 -11.86 3.26 6.31
C SER A 112 -11.46 4.03 7.58
N TRP A 113 -10.89 5.22 7.44
CA TRP A 113 -10.53 6.09 8.56
C TRP A 113 -11.75 6.62 9.30
N GLU A 114 -12.76 7.13 8.57
CA GLU A 114 -14.01 7.62 9.17
C GLU A 114 -14.68 6.55 10.04
N ARG A 115 -14.71 5.30 9.56
CA ARG A 115 -15.24 4.17 10.32
C ARG A 115 -14.42 3.90 11.59
N MET A 116 -13.10 3.93 11.49
CA MET A 116 -12.22 3.67 12.62
C MET A 116 -12.31 4.78 13.68
N ASP A 117 -12.30 6.03 13.25
CA ASP A 117 -12.41 7.21 14.12
C ASP A 117 -13.74 7.20 14.87
N GLN A 118 -14.85 6.89 14.20
CA GLN A 118 -16.17 6.81 14.83
C GLN A 118 -16.18 5.75 15.95
N LEU A 119 -15.69 4.54 15.66
CA LEU A 119 -15.65 3.45 16.64
C LEU A 119 -14.74 3.76 17.82
N LEU A 120 -13.58 4.38 17.57
CA LEU A 120 -12.66 4.78 18.64
C LEU A 120 -13.27 5.88 19.52
N LEU A 121 -13.91 6.88 18.91
CA LEU A 121 -14.55 7.97 19.63
C LEU A 121 -15.70 7.48 20.51
N ASP A 122 -16.57 6.64 19.96
CA ASP A 122 -17.72 6.08 20.70
C ASP A 122 -17.24 5.28 21.91
N ASN A 123 -16.28 4.37 21.71
CA ASN A 123 -15.74 3.56 22.79
C ASN A 123 -14.99 4.40 23.84
N ALA A 124 -14.16 5.36 23.40
CA ALA A 124 -13.41 6.23 24.30
C ALA A 124 -14.35 7.10 25.15
N SER A 125 -15.41 7.64 24.55
CA SER A 125 -16.40 8.45 25.26
C SER A 125 -17.16 7.65 26.31
N MET A 126 -17.57 6.40 26.01
CA MET A 126 -18.23 5.52 26.98
C MET A 126 -17.29 5.16 28.13
N ILE A 127 -16.04 4.80 27.84
CA ILE A 127 -15.04 4.49 28.87
C ILE A 127 -14.82 5.70 29.79
N GLN A 128 -14.70 6.89 29.20
CA GLN A 128 -14.53 8.12 29.97
C GLN A 128 -15.75 8.43 30.82
N TRP A 129 -16.96 8.21 30.30
CA TRP A 129 -18.20 8.37 31.07
C TRP A 129 -18.25 7.40 32.24
N ILE A 130 -17.97 6.10 32.03
CA ILE A 130 -17.92 5.10 33.10
C ILE A 130 -16.92 5.53 34.18
N LYS A 131 -15.72 5.95 33.76
CA LYS A 131 -14.67 6.36 34.70
C LYS A 131 -15.03 7.60 35.52
N THR A 132 -15.85 8.50 34.98
CA THR A 132 -16.17 9.77 35.65
C THR A 132 -17.46 9.70 36.46
N ALA A 133 -18.43 8.86 36.04
CA ALA A 133 -19.76 8.79 36.64
C ALA A 133 -19.95 7.60 37.60
N LEU A 134 -19.17 6.52 37.46
CA LEU A 134 -19.35 5.29 38.26
C LEU A 134 -18.18 4.98 39.21
N LEU A 135 -16.97 5.47 38.93
CA LEU A 135 -15.78 5.35 39.78
C LEU A 135 -15.48 6.68 40.47
#